data_AF-A0A9X3CUM1-F1
#
_entry.id   AF-A0A9X3CUM1-F1
#
_cell.length_a   1.000
_cell.length_b   1.000
_cell.length_c   1.000
_cell.angle_alpha   90.00
_cell.angle_beta   90.00
_cell.angle_gamma   90.00
#
_symmetry.space_group_name_H-M   'P 1'
#
loop_
_entity.id
_entity.type
_entity.pdbx_description
1 polymer ?
#
loop_
_entity_poly.entity_id
_entity_poly.type
_entity_poly.pdbx_seq_one_letter_code
_entity_poly.pdbx_strand_id
1 'polypeptide(L)'
;MKKLVYLLMMVIGATFTSCEPMDDVHAEIDEIIATDPLVGILEYTLTEEDYTAMGLKNEYFASVDSANIEITEYLGETYPLWGSKSLASITANVANPLIEVDEAVEYTVTEEDYVALGFDFKNFDSADDMVRFLSNKFPDAETGETVELTYEYYSGSTNTETKRFVKAQNTWFPAVLLEKGDYNEMGQRYANFSNREDAENLLPNFLKLRFPYALEGEKRAVIYDLHLGGGKTKEILQLLDFNGLKWTTTGGVIEMLLQYGHNGEVWEPDNTIIYTLTPADYTLTGNGKYGNFNYWDQDDYDAAFENIITVLEARFPEAEIGQKFLVYFIGYAGAPATYSVNVIVNDEGEFVLNE
;
A
#
# COMPACT_ATOMS: atom_id res chain seq x y z
N MET A 1 15.85 65.47 34.20
CA MET A 1 16.98 64.84 34.94
C MET A 1 17.50 63.72 34.06
N LYS A 2 18.53 63.95 33.22
CA LYS A 2 19.94 63.52 33.41
C LYS A 2 20.05 62.13 34.08
N LYS A 3 20.77 61.12 33.58
CA LYS A 3 21.74 60.98 32.47
C LYS A 3 22.32 59.53 32.51
N LEU A 4 22.89 59.08 31.38
CA LEU A 4 24.02 58.14 31.19
C LEU A 4 23.82 56.63 31.56
N VAL A 5 24.01 55.68 30.64
CA VAL A 5 25.27 55.12 30.05
C VAL A 5 26.22 54.58 31.12
N TYR A 6 26.47 53.26 31.14
CA TYR A 6 27.80 52.65 30.91
C TYR A 6 27.77 51.12 31.03
N LEU A 7 28.29 50.49 29.97
CA LEU A 7 28.85 49.15 29.91
C LEU A 7 30.16 49.15 30.72
N LEU A 8 30.34 48.24 31.67
CA LEU A 8 31.67 47.89 32.20
C LEU A 8 31.67 46.47 32.81
N MET A 9 32.47 45.59 32.22
CA MET A 9 32.99 44.40 32.89
C MET A 9 33.80 44.81 34.13
N MET A 10 33.55 44.18 35.27
CA MET A 10 34.62 43.91 36.23
C MET A 10 34.27 42.68 37.08
N VAL A 11 35.05 41.62 36.85
CA VAL A 11 35.15 40.41 37.65
C VAL A 11 35.56 40.77 39.08
N ILE A 12 34.77 40.35 40.08
CA ILE A 12 35.27 40.11 41.44
C ILE A 12 34.66 38.77 41.88
N GLY A 13 35.55 37.78 42.03
CA GLY A 13 35.22 36.46 42.49
C GLY A 13 34.57 36.50 43.88
N ALA A 14 33.31 36.10 43.92
CA ALA A 14 32.75 35.37 45.04
C ALA A 14 32.51 33.95 44.52
N THR A 15 32.93 32.97 45.30
CA THR A 15 32.67 31.55 45.06
C THR A 15 31.16 31.32 45.04
N PHE A 16 30.56 31.42 43.85
CA PHE A 16 29.30 30.78 43.56
C PHE A 16 29.64 29.38 43.10
N THR A 17 29.15 28.38 43.83
CA THR A 17 28.83 27.10 43.22
C THR A 17 28.12 27.41 41.92
N SER A 18 28.69 26.97 40.79
CA SER A 18 28.01 27.09 39.50
C SER A 18 26.66 26.38 39.65
N CYS A 19 25.58 27.15 39.78
CA CYS A 19 24.33 26.71 39.20
C CYS A 19 24.62 26.50 37.72
N GLU A 20 24.20 25.37 37.17
CA GLU A 20 24.21 25.04 35.75
C GLU A 20 22.82 25.35 35.17
N PRO A 21 22.40 26.63 35.05
CA PRO A 21 21.07 26.96 34.55
C PRO A 21 20.87 26.57 33.07
N MET A 22 21.92 26.10 32.39
CA MET A 22 21.83 25.55 31.04
C MET A 22 21.53 24.05 31.09
N ASP A 23 22.19 23.30 31.98
CA ASP A 23 21.95 21.86 32.13
C ASP A 23 20.59 21.58 32.78
N ASP A 24 20.13 22.42 33.71
CA ASP A 24 18.78 22.34 34.28
C ASP A 24 17.69 22.64 33.24
N VAL A 25 17.91 23.58 32.31
CA VAL A 25 16.96 23.89 31.22
C VAL A 25 16.97 22.80 30.14
N HIS A 26 18.13 22.20 29.85
CA HIS A 26 18.20 21.04 28.98
C HIS A 26 17.49 19.84 29.60
N ALA A 27 17.69 19.58 30.90
CA ALA A 27 16.97 18.54 31.62
C ALA A 27 15.45 18.78 31.63
N GLU A 28 14.99 20.02 31.83
CA GLU A 28 13.57 20.36 31.82
C GLU A 28 12.94 20.25 30.41
N ILE A 29 13.68 20.59 29.35
CA ILE A 29 13.25 20.40 27.96
C ILE A 29 13.23 18.91 27.58
N ASP A 30 14.26 18.16 27.95
CA ASP A 30 14.34 16.71 27.69
C ASP A 30 13.23 15.97 28.47
N GLU A 31 12.91 16.41 29.68
CA GLU A 31 11.81 15.88 30.49
C GLU A 31 10.44 16.22 29.89
N ILE A 32 10.25 17.41 29.30
CA ILE A 32 9.03 17.79 28.56
C ILE A 32 8.89 16.99 27.26
N ILE A 33 9.97 16.81 26.48
CA ILE A 33 9.96 15.99 25.25
C ILE A 33 9.64 14.52 25.58
N ALA A 34 10.14 14.01 26.71
CA ALA A 34 9.86 12.66 27.18
C ALA A 34 8.42 12.48 27.72
N THR A 35 7.76 13.55 28.18
CA THR A 35 6.39 13.48 28.73
C THR A 35 5.29 13.92 27.76
N ASP A 36 5.60 14.76 26.78
CA ASP A 36 4.68 15.21 25.72
C ASP A 36 5.44 15.29 24.38
N PRO A 37 5.66 14.15 23.71
CA PRO A 37 6.40 14.10 22.46
C PRO A 37 5.73 14.98 21.40
N LEU A 38 6.52 15.67 20.58
CA LEU A 38 5.97 16.41 19.45
C LEU A 38 5.36 15.41 18.46
N VAL A 39 4.04 15.43 18.33
CA VAL A 39 3.31 14.59 17.38
C VAL A 39 3.13 15.34 16.08
N GLY A 40 3.67 14.80 14.99
CA GLY A 40 3.50 15.34 13.65
C GLY A 40 2.73 14.41 12.73
N ILE A 41 2.01 15.01 11.77
CA ILE A 41 1.39 14.31 10.64
C ILE A 41 2.01 14.90 9.37
N LEU A 42 2.59 14.04 8.54
CA LEU A 42 3.22 14.41 7.28
C LEU A 42 2.54 13.70 6.11
N GLU A 43 2.14 14.45 5.10
CA GLU A 43 1.79 13.92 3.78
C GLU A 43 2.74 14.57 2.78
N TYR A 44 3.57 13.78 2.11
CA TYR A 44 4.64 14.32 1.27
C TYR A 44 4.94 13.43 0.06
N THR A 45 5.19 14.06 -1.09
CA THR A 45 5.64 13.39 -2.31
C THR A 45 7.11 13.69 -2.52
N LEU A 46 7.93 12.65 -2.60
CA LEU A 46 9.36 12.79 -2.77
C LEU A 46 9.71 13.46 -4.10
N THR A 47 10.67 14.37 -4.05
CA THR A 47 11.20 15.08 -5.20
C THR A 47 12.57 14.53 -5.61
N GLU A 48 13.06 14.89 -6.80
CA GLU A 48 14.42 14.55 -7.26
C GLU A 48 15.52 14.96 -6.24
N GLU A 49 15.32 16.10 -5.56
CA GLU A 49 16.24 16.58 -4.53
C GLU A 49 16.27 15.66 -3.31
N ASP A 50 15.13 15.09 -2.92
CA ASP A 50 15.03 14.16 -1.79
C ASP A 50 15.76 12.84 -2.09
N TYR A 51 15.55 12.28 -3.29
CA TYR A 51 16.30 11.10 -3.75
C TYR A 51 17.81 11.34 -3.75
N THR A 52 18.23 12.52 -4.19
CA THR A 52 19.64 12.91 -4.19
C THR A 52 20.18 13.07 -2.77
N ALA A 53 19.38 13.64 -1.86
CA ALA A 53 19.74 13.79 -0.44
C ALA A 53 19.93 12.44 0.26
N MET A 54 19.09 11.44 -0.09
CA MET A 54 19.24 10.04 0.33
C MET A 54 20.38 9.29 -0.41
N GLY A 55 21.17 9.97 -1.24
CA GLY A 55 22.31 9.37 -1.94
C GLY A 55 21.94 8.44 -3.11
N LEU A 56 20.68 8.43 -3.52
CA LEU A 56 20.21 7.65 -4.66
C LEU A 56 20.59 8.36 -5.97
N LYS A 57 21.07 7.56 -6.94
CA LYS A 57 21.44 8.05 -8.28
C LYS A 57 20.26 8.11 -9.24
N ASN A 58 19.19 7.42 -8.92
CA ASN A 58 17.97 7.40 -9.70
C ASN A 58 16.83 7.90 -8.81
N GLU A 59 15.81 8.51 -9.40
CA GLU A 59 14.61 9.04 -8.72
C GLU A 59 13.65 7.93 -8.27
N TYR A 60 14.18 6.79 -7.80
CA TYR A 60 13.40 5.64 -7.35
C TYR A 60 14.20 4.71 -6.41
N PHE A 61 13.48 4.00 -5.56
CA PHE A 61 14.00 2.91 -4.73
C PHE A 61 14.03 1.59 -5.51
N ALA A 62 15.03 0.73 -5.25
CA ALA A 62 15.16 -0.54 -5.96
C ALA A 62 14.10 -1.59 -5.57
N SER A 63 13.54 -1.46 -4.38
CA SER A 63 12.46 -2.27 -3.81
C SER A 63 11.75 -1.50 -2.69
N VAL A 64 10.58 -1.99 -2.27
CA VAL A 64 9.87 -1.46 -1.08
C VAL A 64 10.75 -1.56 0.17
N ASP A 65 11.51 -2.66 0.34
CA ASP A 65 12.44 -2.80 1.47
C ASP A 65 13.49 -1.70 1.50
N SER A 66 14.08 -1.37 0.34
CA SER A 66 15.04 -0.26 0.27
C SER A 66 14.37 1.08 0.53
N ALA A 67 13.12 1.28 0.08
CA ALA A 67 12.37 2.49 0.38
C ALA A 67 12.13 2.64 1.89
N ASN A 68 11.74 1.55 2.55
CA ASN A 68 11.47 1.55 3.99
C ASN A 68 12.70 1.90 4.82
N ILE A 69 13.87 1.38 4.49
CA ILE A 69 15.13 1.70 5.19
C ILE A 69 15.47 3.18 4.99
N GLU A 70 15.58 3.62 3.74
CA GLU A 70 16.08 4.96 3.41
C GLU A 70 15.10 6.06 3.84
N ILE A 71 13.78 5.84 3.71
CA ILE A 71 12.76 6.82 4.13
C ILE A 71 12.69 6.93 5.65
N THR A 72 12.77 5.82 6.40
CA THR A 72 12.76 5.91 7.88
C THR A 72 13.99 6.62 8.41
N GLU A 73 15.17 6.39 7.82
CA GLU A 73 16.39 7.14 8.13
C GLU A 73 16.23 8.64 7.81
N TYR A 74 15.74 8.98 6.61
CA TYR A 74 15.49 10.36 6.19
C TYR A 74 14.49 11.09 7.12
N LEU A 75 13.40 10.41 7.52
CA LEU A 75 12.41 10.97 8.44
C LEU A 75 13.01 11.20 9.84
N GLY A 76 13.87 10.30 10.31
CA GLY A 76 14.58 10.47 11.59
C GLY A 76 15.56 11.64 11.60
N GLU A 77 16.28 11.86 10.50
CA GLU A 77 17.19 13.00 10.36
C GLU A 77 16.46 14.33 10.21
N THR A 78 15.33 14.34 9.48
CA THR A 78 14.56 15.54 9.16
C THR A 78 13.66 15.97 10.31
N TYR A 79 13.08 15.00 11.04
CA TYR A 79 12.14 15.23 12.13
C TYR A 79 12.62 14.62 13.46
N PRO A 80 13.82 14.97 13.95
CA PRO A 80 14.45 14.32 15.12
C PRO A 80 13.74 14.62 16.45
N LEU A 81 12.82 15.58 16.47
CA LEU A 81 12.04 15.94 17.65
C LEU A 81 10.67 15.26 17.67
N TRP A 82 10.26 14.61 16.57
CA TRP A 82 8.96 13.96 16.50
C TRP A 82 9.03 12.67 17.31
N GLY A 83 8.00 12.44 18.13
CA GLY A 83 7.95 11.29 19.02
C GLY A 83 6.76 10.39 18.73
N SER A 84 6.45 9.52 19.69
CA SER A 84 5.43 8.48 19.55
C SER A 84 4.11 9.00 18.97
N LYS A 85 3.45 8.22 18.12
CA LYS A 85 2.18 8.56 17.43
C LYS A 85 2.29 9.56 16.28
N SER A 86 3.51 9.99 15.93
CA SER A 86 3.70 10.71 14.68
C SER A 86 3.47 9.79 13.49
N LEU A 87 2.91 10.34 12.41
CA LEU A 87 2.56 9.61 11.19
C LEU A 87 3.13 10.31 9.97
N ALA A 88 3.59 9.54 9.00
CA ALA A 88 4.01 10.04 7.70
C ALA A 88 3.45 9.16 6.58
N SER A 89 2.80 9.77 5.61
CA SER A 89 2.39 9.16 4.35
C SER A 89 3.25 9.75 3.24
N ILE A 90 4.14 8.92 2.69
CA ILE A 90 5.16 9.31 1.73
C ILE A 90 4.86 8.69 0.38
N THR A 91 4.57 9.53 -0.61
CA THR A 91 4.46 9.11 -2.01
C THR A 91 5.86 8.99 -2.60
N ALA A 92 6.24 7.78 -3.00
CA ALA A 92 7.58 7.42 -3.44
C ALA A 92 7.58 6.54 -4.70
N ASN A 93 8.53 6.80 -5.57
CA ASN A 93 8.87 5.98 -6.72
C ASN A 93 9.62 4.70 -6.31
N VAL A 94 9.06 3.52 -6.60
CA VAL A 94 9.68 2.21 -6.35
C VAL A 94 9.78 1.42 -7.65
N ALA A 95 10.94 0.84 -7.93
CA ALA A 95 11.16 0.00 -9.09
C ALA A 95 10.64 -1.42 -8.86
N ASN A 96 9.90 -1.94 -9.84
CA ASN A 96 9.43 -3.33 -9.88
C ASN A 96 8.84 -3.78 -8.53
N PRO A 97 7.90 -3.04 -7.90
CA PRO A 97 7.26 -3.53 -6.69
C PRO A 97 6.44 -4.79 -7.02
N LEU A 98 6.18 -5.60 -5.99
CA LEU A 98 5.21 -6.68 -6.10
C LEU A 98 3.82 -6.05 -5.98
N ILE A 99 3.04 -6.09 -7.05
CA ILE A 99 1.73 -5.44 -7.12
C ILE A 99 0.70 -6.54 -7.04
N GLU A 100 0.03 -6.62 -5.91
CA GLU A 100 -1.15 -7.47 -5.79
C GLU A 100 -2.28 -6.89 -6.62
N VAL A 101 -3.03 -7.78 -7.27
CA VAL A 101 -4.20 -7.42 -8.04
C VAL A 101 -5.44 -7.65 -7.20
N ASP A 102 -6.31 -6.64 -7.16
CA ASP A 102 -7.61 -6.72 -6.52
C ASP A 102 -8.62 -7.47 -7.39
N GLU A 103 -9.73 -7.89 -6.76
CA GLU A 103 -10.84 -8.50 -7.48
C GLU A 103 -11.37 -7.54 -8.56
N ALA A 104 -11.57 -8.07 -9.76
CA ALA A 104 -11.93 -7.25 -10.91
C ALA A 104 -13.36 -6.69 -10.77
N VAL A 105 -13.49 -5.38 -10.99
CA VAL A 105 -14.80 -4.74 -11.12
C VAL A 105 -15.40 -5.16 -12.46
N GLU A 106 -16.52 -5.87 -12.44
CA GLU A 106 -17.27 -6.22 -13.64
C GLU A 106 -18.02 -4.97 -14.18
N TYR A 107 -17.82 -4.64 -15.45
CA TYR A 107 -18.53 -3.53 -16.09
C TYR A 107 -18.96 -3.85 -17.52
N THR A 108 -20.23 -3.64 -17.83
CA THR A 108 -20.76 -3.73 -19.20
C THR A 108 -20.97 -2.32 -19.78
N VAL A 109 -20.29 -2.01 -20.89
CA VAL A 109 -20.41 -0.71 -21.56
C VAL A 109 -21.81 -0.55 -22.14
N THR A 110 -22.47 0.54 -21.76
CA THR A 110 -23.84 0.86 -22.20
C THR A 110 -23.84 1.71 -23.46
N GLU A 111 -24.98 1.78 -24.15
CA GLU A 111 -25.12 2.70 -25.29
C GLU A 111 -24.88 4.16 -24.89
N GLU A 112 -25.32 4.55 -23.68
CA GLU A 112 -25.12 5.87 -23.12
C GLU A 112 -23.63 6.18 -22.90
N ASP A 113 -22.85 5.21 -22.43
CA ASP A 113 -21.40 5.36 -22.26
C ASP A 113 -20.69 5.64 -23.60
N TYR A 114 -21.06 4.90 -24.65
CA TYR A 114 -20.52 5.11 -25.99
C TYR A 114 -20.81 6.52 -26.50
N VAL A 115 -22.06 6.94 -26.39
CA VAL A 115 -22.50 8.27 -26.83
C VAL A 115 -21.82 9.38 -26.03
N ALA A 116 -21.65 9.19 -24.72
CA ALA A 116 -21.01 10.17 -23.84
C ALA A 116 -19.56 10.48 -24.25
N LEU A 117 -18.85 9.50 -24.81
CA LEU A 117 -17.48 9.66 -25.31
C LEU A 117 -17.40 9.91 -26.82
N GLY A 118 -18.54 10.12 -27.49
CA GLY A 118 -18.61 10.44 -28.92
C GLY A 118 -18.35 9.24 -29.83
N PHE A 119 -18.64 8.02 -29.39
CA PHE A 119 -18.60 6.83 -30.24
C PHE A 119 -19.92 6.65 -30.99
N ASP A 120 -19.98 7.11 -32.24
CA ASP A 120 -21.21 7.16 -33.04
C ASP A 120 -21.81 5.78 -33.36
N PHE A 121 -20.97 4.75 -33.45
CA PHE A 121 -21.38 3.40 -33.84
C PHE A 121 -21.72 2.48 -32.64
N LYS A 122 -21.63 3.01 -31.41
CA LYS A 122 -21.91 2.25 -30.18
C LYS A 122 -21.05 0.99 -30.02
N ASN A 123 -19.81 1.06 -30.48
CA ASN A 123 -18.80 0.03 -30.33
C ASN A 123 -17.42 0.70 -30.24
N PHE A 124 -16.44 -0.04 -29.73
CA PHE A 124 -15.03 0.28 -29.89
C PHE A 124 -14.49 -0.35 -31.19
N ASP A 125 -13.46 0.23 -31.79
CA ASP A 125 -12.77 -0.34 -32.95
C ASP A 125 -11.24 -0.39 -32.81
N SER A 126 -10.74 0.14 -31.70
CA SER A 126 -9.31 0.16 -31.37
C SER A 126 -9.07 -0.10 -29.88
N ALA A 127 -7.80 -0.40 -29.55
CA ALA A 127 -7.42 -0.51 -28.14
C ALA A 127 -7.48 0.83 -27.40
N ASP A 128 -7.16 1.92 -28.10
CA ASP A 128 -7.16 3.28 -27.56
C ASP A 128 -8.56 3.72 -27.13
N ASP A 129 -9.61 3.25 -27.80
CA ASP A 129 -11.01 3.52 -27.41
C ASP A 129 -11.34 2.96 -26.03
N MET A 130 -10.88 1.73 -25.75
CA MET A 130 -11.11 1.04 -24.49
C MET A 130 -10.34 1.74 -23.37
N VAL A 131 -9.08 2.12 -23.63
CA VAL A 131 -8.25 2.88 -22.69
C VAL A 131 -8.87 4.24 -22.40
N ARG A 132 -9.38 4.93 -23.43
CA ARG A 132 -10.10 6.20 -23.29
C ARG A 132 -11.36 6.06 -22.44
N PHE A 133 -12.14 5.01 -22.68
CA PHE A 133 -13.33 4.70 -21.89
C PHE A 133 -12.98 4.45 -20.42
N LEU A 134 -12.06 3.53 -20.15
CA LEU A 134 -11.65 3.17 -18.79
C LEU A 134 -11.07 4.37 -18.03
N SER A 135 -10.24 5.18 -18.69
CA SER A 135 -9.65 6.38 -18.08
C SER A 135 -10.70 7.45 -17.74
N ASN A 136 -11.79 7.54 -18.50
CA ASN A 136 -12.89 8.46 -18.19
C ASN A 136 -13.82 7.90 -17.10
N LYS A 137 -14.09 6.60 -17.12
CA LYS A 137 -15.03 5.94 -16.21
C LYS A 137 -14.44 5.74 -14.82
N PHE A 138 -13.14 5.46 -14.74
CA PHE A 138 -12.38 5.18 -13.54
C PHE A 138 -11.18 6.15 -13.46
N PRO A 139 -11.43 7.46 -13.25
CA PRO A 139 -10.37 8.48 -13.27
C PRO A 139 -9.44 8.37 -12.06
N ASP A 140 -9.95 7.91 -10.92
CA ASP A 140 -9.24 7.79 -9.66
C ASP A 140 -8.58 6.40 -9.50
N ALA A 141 -8.56 5.60 -10.56
CA ALA A 141 -8.05 4.23 -10.46
C ALA A 141 -6.55 4.19 -10.20
N GLU A 142 -6.16 3.36 -9.22
CA GLU A 142 -4.78 3.18 -8.78
C GLU A 142 -4.10 1.99 -9.49
N THR A 143 -2.77 1.93 -9.41
CA THR A 143 -2.03 0.83 -10.05
C THR A 143 -2.36 -0.50 -9.38
N GLY A 144 -2.71 -1.52 -10.19
CA GLY A 144 -3.11 -2.84 -9.70
C GLY A 144 -4.63 -3.06 -9.76
N GLU A 145 -5.43 -2.00 -9.78
CA GLU A 145 -6.89 -2.13 -9.93
C GLU A 145 -7.26 -2.72 -11.28
N THR A 146 -8.26 -3.62 -11.27
CA THR A 146 -8.72 -4.31 -12.47
C THR A 146 -10.19 -4.12 -12.78
N VAL A 147 -10.51 -4.12 -14.07
CA VAL A 147 -11.87 -4.05 -14.59
C VAL A 147 -12.06 -5.19 -15.59
N GLU A 148 -13.05 -6.05 -15.34
CA GLU A 148 -13.53 -6.98 -16.34
C GLU A 148 -14.58 -6.29 -17.22
N LEU A 149 -14.15 -5.86 -18.40
CA LEU A 149 -14.93 -5.02 -19.28
C LEU A 149 -15.62 -5.85 -20.36
N THR A 150 -16.95 -5.84 -20.37
CA THR A 150 -17.78 -6.35 -21.47
C THR A 150 -18.18 -5.20 -22.40
N TYR A 151 -17.89 -5.31 -23.69
CA TYR A 151 -18.08 -4.22 -24.66
C TYR A 151 -18.36 -4.75 -26.08
N GLU A 152 -19.00 -3.93 -26.90
CA GLU A 152 -19.14 -4.18 -28.34
C GLU A 152 -17.87 -3.74 -29.08
N TYR A 153 -17.31 -4.63 -29.91
CA TYR A 153 -16.09 -4.41 -30.69
C TYR A 153 -16.32 -4.67 -32.17
N TYR A 154 -15.83 -3.76 -33.03
CA TYR A 154 -15.93 -3.90 -34.48
C TYR A 154 -14.60 -4.39 -35.08
N SER A 155 -14.64 -5.59 -35.66
CA SER A 155 -13.52 -6.21 -36.38
C SER A 155 -13.97 -6.78 -37.74
N GLY A 156 -14.69 -5.96 -38.51
CA GLY A 156 -15.38 -6.36 -39.75
C GLY A 156 -16.83 -6.82 -39.52
N SER A 157 -17.16 -7.18 -38.28
CA SER A 157 -18.51 -7.22 -37.73
C SER A 157 -18.46 -6.79 -36.26
N THR A 158 -19.59 -6.33 -35.73
CA THR A 158 -19.72 -6.01 -34.30
C THR A 158 -19.94 -7.30 -33.51
N ASN A 159 -19.14 -7.51 -32.47
CA ASN A 159 -19.25 -8.64 -31.56
C ASN A 159 -19.10 -8.16 -30.11
N THR A 160 -19.82 -8.79 -29.18
CA THR A 160 -19.60 -8.60 -27.75
C THR A 160 -18.32 -9.32 -27.33
N GLU A 161 -17.36 -8.59 -26.78
CA GLU A 161 -16.13 -9.12 -26.18
C GLU A 161 -16.13 -8.89 -24.67
N THR A 162 -15.36 -9.70 -23.94
CA THR A 162 -15.08 -9.47 -22.52
C THR A 162 -13.59 -9.65 -22.29
N LYS A 163 -12.95 -8.66 -21.67
CA LYS A 163 -11.51 -8.68 -21.36
C LYS A 163 -11.26 -8.03 -20.00
N ARG A 164 -10.29 -8.57 -19.26
CA ARG A 164 -9.78 -7.94 -18.05
C ARG A 164 -8.73 -6.89 -18.42
N PHE A 165 -8.87 -5.70 -17.86
CA PHE A 165 -7.92 -4.61 -17.92
C PHE A 165 -7.35 -4.35 -16.54
N VAL A 166 -6.12 -3.84 -16.50
CA VAL A 166 -5.43 -3.46 -15.28
C VAL A 166 -4.83 -2.08 -15.42
N LYS A 167 -4.98 -1.24 -14.39
CA LYS A 167 -4.37 0.08 -14.33
C LYS A 167 -2.91 -0.06 -13.93
N ALA A 168 -2.00 0.56 -14.69
CA ALA A 168 -0.59 0.63 -14.33
C ALA A 168 0.10 1.80 -15.05
N GLN A 169 1.08 2.44 -14.42
CA GLN A 169 1.83 3.58 -15.01
C GLN A 169 0.90 4.64 -15.64
N ASN A 170 -0.16 5.01 -14.92
CA ASN A 170 -1.18 5.98 -15.34
C ASN A 170 -1.98 5.63 -16.60
N THR A 171 -1.89 4.41 -17.12
CA THR A 171 -2.70 3.94 -18.26
C THR A 171 -3.36 2.59 -17.99
N TRP A 172 -4.33 2.22 -18.81
CA TRP A 172 -4.99 0.92 -18.74
C TRP A 172 -4.34 -0.05 -19.74
N PHE A 173 -4.03 -1.26 -19.29
CA PHE A 173 -3.51 -2.33 -20.13
C PHE A 173 -4.52 -3.47 -20.22
N PRO A 174 -4.76 -4.05 -21.41
CA PRO A 174 -5.38 -5.37 -21.47
C PRO A 174 -4.46 -6.37 -20.79
N ALA A 175 -4.97 -7.09 -19.80
CA ALA A 175 -4.19 -8.03 -19.01
C ALA A 175 -3.97 -9.34 -19.79
N VAL A 176 -2.72 -9.82 -19.77
CA VAL A 176 -2.39 -11.19 -20.16
C VAL A 176 -2.59 -12.07 -18.93
N LEU A 177 -3.70 -12.79 -18.89
CA LEU A 177 -4.02 -13.73 -17.82
C LEU A 177 -3.37 -15.09 -18.13
N LEU A 178 -2.65 -15.65 -17.17
CA LEU A 178 -2.09 -17.00 -17.31
C LEU A 178 -3.10 -18.05 -16.85
N GLU A 179 -3.37 -19.02 -17.72
CA GLU A 179 -4.15 -20.19 -17.37
C GLU A 179 -3.25 -21.38 -17.01
N LYS A 180 -3.82 -22.43 -16.41
CA LYS A 180 -3.07 -23.66 -16.04
C LYS A 180 -2.22 -24.21 -17.20
N GLY A 181 -2.72 -24.11 -18.43
CA GLY A 181 -2.01 -24.52 -19.64
C GLY A 181 -0.71 -23.75 -19.86
N ASP A 182 -0.73 -22.43 -19.65
CA ASP A 182 0.44 -21.57 -19.80
C ASP A 182 1.53 -21.91 -18.76
N TYR A 183 1.12 -22.12 -17.51
CA TYR A 183 2.03 -22.60 -16.46
C TYR A 183 2.67 -23.94 -16.84
N ASN A 184 1.90 -24.90 -17.37
CA ASN A 184 2.43 -26.18 -17.82
C ASN A 184 3.46 -26.02 -18.94
N GLU A 185 3.21 -25.11 -19.90
CA GLU A 185 4.15 -24.80 -20.98
C GLU A 185 5.47 -24.21 -20.45
N MET A 186 5.40 -23.44 -19.37
CA MET A 186 6.56 -22.91 -18.65
C MET A 186 7.20 -23.91 -17.68
N GLY A 187 6.75 -25.17 -17.67
CA GLY A 187 7.30 -26.24 -16.82
C GLY A 187 6.78 -26.25 -15.38
N GLN A 188 5.79 -25.42 -15.06
CA GLN A 188 5.20 -25.32 -13.72
C GLN A 188 4.14 -26.41 -13.51
N ARG A 189 4.21 -27.09 -12.35
CA ARG A 189 3.27 -28.17 -12.01
C ARG A 189 1.89 -27.66 -11.61
N TYR A 190 1.81 -26.51 -10.94
CA TYR A 190 0.55 -25.90 -10.47
C TYR A 190 0.18 -24.69 -11.34
N ALA A 191 -1.02 -24.13 -11.16
CA ALA A 191 -1.41 -22.88 -11.82
C ALA A 191 -0.86 -21.71 -10.99
N ASN A 192 0.45 -21.64 -10.83
CA ASN A 192 1.16 -20.57 -10.13
C ASN A 192 2.66 -20.70 -10.34
N PHE A 193 3.38 -19.62 -10.07
CA PHE A 193 4.81 -19.64 -9.80
C PHE A 193 5.08 -19.88 -8.32
N SER A 194 6.17 -20.57 -8.01
CA SER A 194 6.55 -20.86 -6.62
C SER A 194 7.21 -19.67 -5.91
N ASN A 195 7.78 -18.75 -6.69
CA ASN A 195 8.42 -17.52 -6.21
C ASN A 195 8.48 -16.52 -7.38
N ARG A 196 8.82 -15.28 -7.05
CA ARG A 196 8.91 -14.20 -8.04
C ARG A 196 10.02 -14.42 -9.06
N GLU A 197 11.18 -14.91 -8.65
CA GLU A 197 12.33 -15.15 -9.54
C GLU A 197 11.97 -16.11 -10.69
N ASP A 198 11.18 -17.15 -10.43
CA ASP A 198 10.66 -18.04 -11.46
C ASP A 198 9.79 -17.29 -12.48
N ALA A 199 8.88 -16.43 -12.01
CA ALA A 199 8.04 -15.62 -12.88
C ALA A 199 8.90 -14.68 -13.74
N GLU A 200 9.83 -13.95 -13.14
CA GLU A 200 10.72 -12.99 -13.83
C GLU A 200 11.59 -13.67 -14.90
N ASN A 201 11.99 -14.93 -14.69
CA ASN A 201 12.78 -15.70 -15.63
C ASN A 201 11.95 -16.33 -16.77
N LEU A 202 10.70 -16.71 -16.50
CA LEU A 202 9.86 -17.47 -17.43
C LEU A 202 8.95 -16.57 -18.28
N LEU A 203 8.37 -15.52 -17.69
CA LEU A 203 7.47 -14.59 -18.38
C LEU A 203 8.07 -13.95 -19.64
N PRO A 204 9.36 -13.53 -19.66
CA PRO A 204 9.97 -13.02 -20.88
C PRO A 204 9.92 -13.97 -22.08
N ASN A 205 10.16 -15.25 -21.83
CA ASN A 205 10.14 -16.28 -22.86
C ASN A 205 8.71 -16.62 -23.28
N PHE A 206 7.80 -16.68 -22.31
CA PHE A 206 6.37 -16.85 -22.56
C PHE A 206 5.83 -15.74 -23.48
N LEU A 207 6.07 -14.47 -23.15
CA LEU A 207 5.64 -13.35 -23.97
C LEU A 207 6.32 -13.32 -25.34
N LYS A 208 7.57 -13.77 -25.46
CA LYS A 208 8.23 -13.92 -26.77
C LYS A 208 7.49 -14.90 -27.69
N LEU A 209 6.96 -15.99 -27.13
CA LEU A 209 6.20 -16.98 -27.89
C LEU A 209 4.78 -16.49 -28.22
N ARG A 210 4.14 -15.76 -27.30
CA ARG A 210 2.78 -15.23 -27.47
C ARG A 210 2.72 -13.99 -28.36
N PHE A 211 3.76 -13.15 -28.33
CA PHE A 211 3.87 -11.89 -29.05
C PHE A 211 5.14 -11.86 -29.92
N PRO A 212 5.24 -12.70 -30.96
CA PRO A 212 6.45 -12.82 -31.79
C PRO A 212 6.74 -11.59 -32.66
N TYR A 213 5.79 -10.66 -32.78
CA TYR A 213 5.87 -9.43 -33.58
C TYR A 213 5.92 -8.16 -32.73
N ALA A 214 6.27 -8.28 -31.45
CA ALA A 214 6.38 -7.14 -30.55
C ALA A 214 7.35 -6.09 -31.09
N LEU A 215 6.98 -4.82 -30.99
CA LEU A 215 7.84 -3.70 -31.38
C LEU A 215 8.63 -3.18 -30.18
N GLU A 216 9.81 -2.62 -30.43
CA GLU A 216 10.61 -1.99 -29.37
C GLU A 216 9.79 -0.90 -28.65
N GLY A 217 9.78 -0.93 -27.32
CA GLY A 217 8.99 -0.06 -26.47
C GLY A 217 7.58 -0.57 -26.17
N GLU A 218 7.13 -1.67 -26.78
CA GLU A 218 5.84 -2.28 -26.47
C GLU A 218 5.80 -2.82 -25.04
N LYS A 219 4.69 -2.58 -24.34
CA LYS A 219 4.48 -2.96 -22.95
C LYS A 219 3.36 -3.99 -22.83
N ARG A 220 3.50 -4.93 -21.91
CA ARG A 220 2.45 -5.91 -21.55
C ARG A 220 2.31 -5.98 -20.05
N ALA A 221 1.06 -6.01 -19.60
CA ALA A 221 0.70 -6.32 -18.23
C ALA A 221 0.32 -7.80 -18.15
N VAL A 222 1.10 -8.57 -17.38
CA VAL A 222 0.81 -9.99 -17.12
C VAL A 222 0.29 -10.11 -15.71
N ILE A 223 -0.85 -10.79 -15.56
CA ILE A 223 -1.37 -11.17 -14.24
C ILE A 223 -1.15 -12.67 -14.08
N TYR A 224 -0.48 -13.04 -12.99
CA TYR A 224 -0.15 -14.43 -12.67
C TYR A 224 -0.40 -14.74 -11.20
N ASP A 225 -0.64 -16.00 -10.90
CA ASP A 225 -0.75 -16.53 -9.55
C ASP A 225 0.65 -16.78 -8.96
N LEU A 226 0.93 -16.16 -7.83
CA LEU A 226 2.12 -16.42 -7.02
C LEU A 226 1.74 -17.26 -5.81
N HIS A 227 2.48 -18.34 -5.55
CA HIS A 227 2.29 -19.14 -4.34
C HIS A 227 2.84 -18.42 -3.11
N LEU A 228 2.00 -18.27 -2.08
CA LEU A 228 2.36 -17.60 -0.82
C LEU A 228 2.66 -18.58 0.33
N GLY A 229 2.64 -19.90 0.08
CA GLY A 229 2.66 -20.92 1.14
C GLY A 229 1.26 -21.37 1.54
N GLY A 230 1.17 -22.41 2.39
CA GLY A 230 -0.13 -22.90 2.92
C GLY A 230 -1.15 -23.40 1.90
N GLY A 231 -0.75 -23.61 0.63
CA GLY A 231 -1.65 -23.92 -0.48
C GLY A 231 -2.38 -22.70 -1.09
N LYS A 232 -2.03 -21.48 -0.68
CA LYS A 232 -2.66 -20.23 -1.16
C LYS A 232 -1.89 -19.60 -2.32
N THR A 233 -2.58 -18.80 -3.11
CA THR A 233 -2.01 -18.00 -4.18
C THR A 233 -2.60 -16.58 -4.16
N LYS A 234 -1.87 -15.63 -4.71
CA LYS A 234 -2.33 -14.27 -4.97
C LYS A 234 -2.07 -13.90 -6.43
N GLU A 235 -3.00 -13.19 -7.06
CA GLU A 235 -2.79 -12.60 -8.38
C GLU A 235 -1.81 -11.42 -8.28
N ILE A 236 -0.73 -11.49 -9.05
CA ILE A 236 0.33 -10.49 -9.10
C ILE A 236 0.38 -9.89 -10.50
N LEU A 237 0.44 -8.57 -10.57
CA LEU A 237 0.71 -7.81 -11.78
C LEU A 237 2.22 -7.67 -11.99
N GLN A 238 2.67 -8.06 -13.19
CA GLN A 238 4.01 -7.76 -13.69
C GLN A 238 3.95 -7.07 -15.04
N LEU A 239 4.55 -5.89 -15.10
CA LEU A 239 4.79 -5.20 -16.37
C LEU A 239 6.08 -5.72 -17.02
N LEU A 240 6.02 -5.93 -18.33
CA LEU A 240 7.17 -6.24 -19.16
C LEU A 240 7.24 -5.30 -20.38
N ASP A 241 8.46 -4.86 -20.70
CA ASP A 241 8.77 -4.03 -21.87
C ASP A 241 9.60 -4.83 -22.88
N PHE A 242 9.29 -4.70 -24.16
CA PHE A 242 10.08 -5.29 -25.23
C PHE A 242 11.19 -4.33 -25.68
N ASN A 243 12.44 -4.71 -25.45
CA ASN A 243 13.60 -3.87 -25.79
C ASN A 243 14.11 -4.05 -27.24
N GLY A 244 13.29 -4.62 -28.12
CA GLY A 244 13.66 -4.96 -29.50
C GLY A 244 14.34 -6.33 -29.65
N LEU A 245 14.79 -6.96 -28.55
CA LEU A 245 15.42 -8.29 -28.58
C LEU A 245 14.67 -9.32 -27.72
N LYS A 246 14.24 -8.91 -26.53
CA LYS A 246 13.51 -9.73 -25.58
C LYS A 246 12.58 -8.87 -24.74
N TRP A 247 11.57 -9.51 -24.19
CA TRP A 247 10.84 -8.95 -23.06
C TRP A 247 11.78 -8.90 -21.86
N THR A 248 11.69 -7.84 -21.10
CA THR A 248 12.33 -7.70 -19.79
C THR A 248 11.27 -7.23 -18.83
N THR A 249 11.34 -7.65 -17.56
CA THR A 249 10.55 -6.99 -16.52
C THR A 249 10.79 -5.50 -16.67
N THR A 250 9.70 -4.77 -16.81
CA THR A 250 9.78 -3.33 -16.78
C THR A 250 10.37 -3.04 -15.41
N GLY A 251 11.55 -2.41 -15.36
CA GLY A 251 12.03 -1.70 -14.17
C GLY A 251 11.13 -0.49 -13.94
N GLY A 252 9.82 -0.73 -13.96
CA GLY A 252 8.77 0.26 -13.91
C GLY A 252 8.88 0.86 -12.55
N VAL A 253 9.24 2.14 -12.57
CA VAL A 253 9.07 2.99 -11.42
C VAL A 253 7.57 3.19 -11.28
N ILE A 254 7.05 2.81 -10.14
CA ILE A 254 5.65 2.99 -9.78
C ILE A 254 5.64 3.89 -8.56
N GLU A 255 4.80 4.90 -8.62
CA GLU A 255 4.52 5.75 -7.49
C GLU A 255 3.66 4.97 -6.51
N MET A 256 4.15 4.79 -5.28
CA MET A 256 3.49 4.09 -4.19
C MET A 256 3.31 5.03 -3.02
N LEU A 257 2.17 4.94 -2.34
CA LEU A 257 1.98 5.57 -1.05
C LEU A 257 2.50 4.63 0.05
N LEU A 258 3.56 5.03 0.73
CA LEU A 258 4.16 4.29 1.84
C LEU A 258 3.83 4.98 3.16
N GLN A 259 3.39 4.23 4.16
CA GLN A 259 2.99 4.75 5.46
C GLN A 259 4.05 4.42 6.52
N TYR A 260 4.27 5.36 7.44
CA TYR A 260 5.25 5.25 8.52
C TYR A 260 4.68 5.81 9.82
N GLY A 261 5.02 5.15 10.93
CA GLY A 261 4.66 5.56 12.28
C GLY A 261 5.91 5.69 13.15
N HIS A 262 5.93 6.69 14.03
CA HIS A 262 7.01 6.83 15.01
C HIS A 262 6.63 6.13 16.32
N ASN A 263 7.47 5.20 16.76
CA ASN A 263 7.22 4.40 17.98
C ASN A 263 7.65 5.11 19.28
N GLY A 264 8.33 6.26 19.17
CA GLY A 264 8.88 7.02 20.29
C GLY A 264 10.40 7.06 20.30
N GLU A 265 11.04 6.11 19.64
CA GLU A 265 12.48 6.03 19.46
C GLU A 265 12.89 6.22 17.99
N VAL A 266 12.17 5.59 17.07
CA VAL A 266 12.45 5.62 15.63
C VAL A 266 11.17 5.62 14.78
N TRP A 267 11.30 6.04 13.52
CA TRP A 267 10.30 5.80 12.49
C TRP A 267 10.35 4.34 12.04
N GLU A 268 9.18 3.73 11.86
CA GLU A 268 9.01 2.38 11.34
C GLU A 268 7.96 2.39 10.22
N PRO A 269 8.07 1.49 9.22
CA PRO A 269 6.99 1.28 8.26
C PRO A 269 5.69 0.93 8.98
N ASP A 270 4.61 1.64 8.64
CA ASP A 270 3.28 1.42 9.16
C ASP A 270 2.45 0.67 8.12
N ASN A 271 2.59 -0.66 8.10
CA ASN A 271 1.79 -1.55 7.24
C ASN A 271 0.47 -1.95 7.91
N THR A 272 -0.11 -1.11 8.78
CA THR A 272 -1.33 -1.46 9.54
C THR A 272 -2.50 -1.73 8.59
N ILE A 273 -3.01 -2.96 8.59
CA ILE A 273 -4.20 -3.34 7.81
C ILE A 273 -5.44 -2.78 8.51
N ILE A 274 -6.17 -1.90 7.83
CA ILE A 274 -7.46 -1.42 8.32
C ILE A 274 -8.55 -2.41 7.90
N TYR A 275 -9.22 -3.02 8.87
CA TYR A 275 -10.27 -4.00 8.59
C TYR A 275 -11.57 -3.61 9.28
N THR A 276 -12.65 -3.48 8.50
CA THR A 276 -13.99 -3.22 9.04
C THR A 276 -14.80 -4.51 9.02
N LEU A 277 -15.28 -4.95 10.18
CA LEU A 277 -16.10 -6.16 10.29
C LEU A 277 -17.38 -6.03 9.46
N THR A 278 -17.62 -7.05 8.65
CA THR A 278 -18.79 -7.20 7.79
C THR A 278 -19.87 -8.05 8.47
N PRO A 279 -21.10 -8.09 7.94
CA PRO A 279 -22.15 -9.00 8.42
C PRO A 279 -21.74 -10.48 8.43
N ALA A 280 -20.84 -10.90 7.52
CA ALA A 280 -20.33 -12.26 7.48
C ALA A 280 -19.43 -12.59 8.69
N ASP A 281 -18.72 -11.60 9.23
CA ASP A 281 -17.80 -11.76 10.36
C ASP A 281 -18.55 -11.89 11.68
N TYR A 282 -19.63 -11.11 11.86
CA TYR A 282 -20.55 -11.35 12.97
C TYR A 282 -21.23 -12.71 12.84
N THR A 283 -21.51 -13.18 11.63
CA THR A 283 -22.08 -14.53 11.44
C THR A 283 -21.09 -15.61 11.83
N LEU A 284 -19.81 -15.45 11.48
CA LEU A 284 -18.72 -16.37 11.83
C LEU A 284 -18.60 -16.58 13.35
N THR A 285 -18.77 -15.52 14.12
CA THR A 285 -18.67 -15.51 15.60
C THR A 285 -19.99 -15.85 16.30
N GLY A 286 -21.07 -16.12 15.55
CA GLY A 286 -22.40 -16.39 16.11
C GLY A 286 -23.20 -15.14 16.49
N ASN A 287 -22.68 -13.94 16.23
CA ASN A 287 -23.30 -12.63 16.47
C ASN A 287 -24.10 -12.08 15.27
N GLY A 288 -24.25 -12.85 14.19
CA GLY A 288 -24.87 -12.41 12.93
C GLY A 288 -26.33 -11.95 13.05
N LYS A 289 -27.05 -12.36 14.11
CA LYS A 289 -28.44 -11.94 14.36
C LYS A 289 -28.59 -10.43 14.52
N TYR A 290 -27.67 -9.80 15.23
CA TYR A 290 -27.71 -8.36 15.51
C TYR A 290 -26.58 -7.59 14.80
N GLY A 291 -25.56 -8.30 14.32
CA GLY A 291 -24.42 -7.67 13.64
C GLY A 291 -23.60 -6.78 14.58
N ASN A 292 -23.51 -7.15 15.86
CA ASN A 292 -22.75 -6.44 16.88
C ASN A 292 -22.26 -7.37 17.99
N PHE A 293 -21.25 -6.93 18.72
CA PHE A 293 -20.82 -7.53 19.99
C PHE A 293 -21.46 -6.80 21.16
N ASN A 294 -21.70 -7.50 22.27
CA ASN A 294 -22.00 -6.81 23.52
C ASN A 294 -20.77 -6.00 23.96
N TYR A 295 -20.98 -4.85 24.59
CA TYR A 295 -19.90 -3.91 24.89
C TYR A 295 -20.20 -3.07 26.14
N TRP A 296 -20.77 -3.67 27.18
CA TRP A 296 -21.22 -2.93 28.39
C TRP A 296 -20.16 -2.81 29.47
N ASP A 297 -19.29 -3.80 29.59
CA ASP A 297 -18.29 -3.94 30.65
C ASP A 297 -17.05 -4.67 30.14
N GLN A 298 -16.10 -4.92 31.04
CA GLN A 298 -14.82 -5.53 30.69
C GLN A 298 -14.99 -6.98 30.18
N ASP A 299 -15.91 -7.75 30.75
CA ASP A 299 -16.14 -9.13 30.32
C ASP A 299 -16.67 -9.16 28.87
N ASP A 300 -17.55 -8.20 28.53
CA ASP A 300 -18.01 -7.99 27.16
C ASP A 300 -16.87 -7.52 26.22
N TYR A 301 -15.96 -6.67 26.70
CA TYR A 301 -14.81 -6.21 25.91
C TYR A 301 -13.85 -7.35 25.58
N ASP A 302 -13.53 -8.17 26.57
CA ASP A 302 -12.68 -9.34 26.41
C ASP A 302 -13.34 -10.35 25.44
N ALA A 303 -14.64 -10.60 25.61
CA ALA A 303 -15.39 -11.46 24.69
C ALA A 303 -15.47 -10.88 23.26
N ALA A 304 -15.60 -9.57 23.09
CA ALA A 304 -15.56 -8.92 21.79
C ALA A 304 -14.17 -9.07 21.16
N PHE A 305 -13.10 -8.93 21.94
CA PHE A 305 -11.73 -9.10 21.47
C PHE A 305 -11.44 -10.52 21.00
N GLU A 306 -11.86 -11.56 21.74
CA GLU A 306 -11.75 -12.96 21.32
C GLU A 306 -12.50 -13.25 20.00
N ASN A 307 -13.66 -12.63 19.82
CA ASN A 307 -14.40 -12.71 18.55
C ASN A 307 -13.66 -12.01 17.41
N ILE A 308 -13.00 -10.89 17.69
CA ILE A 308 -12.15 -10.20 16.70
C ILE A 308 -10.94 -11.06 16.34
N ILE A 309 -10.27 -11.69 17.30
CA ILE A 309 -9.19 -12.66 17.04
C ILE A 309 -9.70 -13.77 16.13
N THR A 310 -10.85 -14.38 16.43
CA THR A 310 -11.45 -15.43 15.59
C THR A 310 -11.68 -14.96 14.16
N VAL A 311 -12.10 -13.71 13.97
CA VAL A 311 -12.28 -13.11 12.64
C VAL A 311 -10.93 -12.89 11.97
N LEU A 312 -9.95 -12.34 12.66
CA LEU A 312 -8.62 -12.08 12.10
C LEU A 312 -7.90 -13.37 11.71
N GLU A 313 -7.98 -14.43 12.52
CA GLU A 313 -7.45 -15.75 12.17
C GLU A 313 -8.12 -16.32 10.91
N ALA A 314 -9.43 -16.08 10.74
CA ALA A 314 -10.15 -16.56 9.57
C ALA A 314 -9.89 -15.72 8.31
N ARG A 315 -9.64 -14.42 8.46
CA ARG A 315 -9.50 -13.46 7.34
C ARG A 315 -8.05 -13.22 6.94
N PHE A 316 -7.14 -13.24 7.90
CA PHE A 316 -5.71 -13.03 7.75
C PHE A 316 -4.88 -14.20 8.33
N PRO A 317 -5.17 -15.46 7.96
CA PRO A 317 -4.45 -16.64 8.47
C PRO A 317 -2.95 -16.69 8.17
N GLU A 318 -2.44 -15.81 7.31
CA GLU A 318 -1.01 -15.70 6.96
C GLU A 318 -0.42 -14.36 7.39
N ALA A 319 -1.07 -13.66 8.33
CA ALA A 319 -0.51 -12.43 8.89
C ALA A 319 0.89 -12.73 9.48
N GLU A 320 1.89 -12.02 9.00
CA GLU A 320 3.28 -12.22 9.42
C GLU A 320 3.51 -11.67 10.83
N ILE A 321 4.53 -12.18 11.53
CA ILE A 321 4.96 -11.63 12.83
C ILE A 321 5.22 -10.13 12.66
N GLY A 322 4.64 -9.33 13.57
CA GLY A 322 4.70 -7.87 13.54
C GLY A 322 3.61 -7.21 12.70
N GLN A 323 2.78 -7.95 11.96
CA GLN A 323 1.66 -7.38 11.21
C GLN A 323 0.67 -6.70 12.16
N LYS A 324 0.42 -5.40 11.94
CA LYS A 324 -0.50 -4.58 12.72
C LYS A 324 -1.86 -4.50 12.03
N PHE A 325 -2.93 -4.38 12.81
CA PHE A 325 -4.31 -4.21 12.35
C PHE A 325 -5.00 -3.11 13.14
N LEU A 326 -5.82 -2.31 12.44
CA LEU A 326 -6.83 -1.45 13.05
C LEU A 326 -8.20 -1.98 12.66
N VAL A 327 -8.87 -2.61 13.63
CA VAL A 327 -10.13 -3.32 13.38
C VAL A 327 -11.31 -2.49 13.83
N TYR A 328 -12.19 -2.12 12.91
CA TYR A 328 -13.46 -1.45 13.19
C TYR A 328 -14.60 -2.45 13.33
N PHE A 329 -15.40 -2.33 14.39
CA PHE A 329 -16.53 -3.20 14.67
C PHE A 329 -17.70 -2.45 15.32
N ILE A 330 -18.87 -3.06 15.37
CA ILE A 330 -20.07 -2.54 16.02
C ILE A 330 -20.20 -3.18 17.40
N GLY A 331 -20.15 -2.35 18.43
CA GLY A 331 -20.42 -2.73 19.82
C GLY A 331 -21.81 -2.25 20.25
N TYR A 332 -22.41 -2.93 21.21
CA TYR A 332 -23.70 -2.57 21.78
C TYR A 332 -23.59 -2.31 23.29
N ALA A 333 -23.75 -1.04 23.66
CA ALA A 333 -23.81 -0.55 25.03
C ALA A 333 -25.07 0.30 25.22
N GLY A 334 -26.23 -0.27 24.88
CA GLY A 334 -27.54 0.39 24.92
C GLY A 334 -27.98 0.97 23.57
N ALA A 335 -27.01 1.28 22.72
CA ALA A 335 -27.20 1.53 21.29
C ALA A 335 -26.01 0.95 20.51
N PRO A 336 -26.20 0.51 19.25
CA PRO A 336 -25.08 0.11 18.40
C PRO A 336 -24.23 1.34 18.06
N ALA A 337 -22.91 1.23 18.21
CA ALA A 337 -21.94 2.23 17.84
C ALA A 337 -20.68 1.57 17.26
N THR A 338 -19.93 2.31 16.45
CA THR A 338 -18.65 1.85 15.91
C THR A 338 -17.53 2.05 16.93
N TYR A 339 -16.75 1.00 17.14
CA TYR A 339 -15.55 0.97 17.97
C TYR A 339 -14.38 0.48 17.14
N SER A 340 -13.17 0.65 17.66
CA SER A 340 -11.95 0.15 17.04
C SER A 340 -11.01 -0.46 18.06
N VAL A 341 -10.19 -1.42 17.61
CA VAL A 341 -9.12 -2.01 18.41
C VAL A 341 -7.87 -2.18 17.55
N ASN A 342 -6.69 -1.94 18.14
CA ASN A 342 -5.41 -2.21 17.52
C ASN A 342 -4.95 -3.62 17.89
N VAL A 343 -4.54 -4.39 16.88
CA VAL A 343 -4.08 -5.79 17.06
C VAL A 343 -2.73 -5.93 16.38
N ILE A 344 -1.84 -6.76 16.92
CA ILE A 344 -0.56 -7.12 16.31
C ILE A 344 -0.38 -8.63 16.37
N VAL A 345 0.28 -9.20 15.36
CA VAL A 345 0.78 -10.58 15.43
C VAL A 345 2.09 -10.57 16.22
N ASN A 346 2.10 -11.21 17.40
CA ASN A 346 3.29 -11.27 18.26
C ASN A 346 4.37 -12.23 17.71
N ASP A 347 5.51 -12.32 18.40
CA ASP A 347 6.62 -13.22 18.04
C ASP A 347 6.27 -14.72 18.03
N GLU A 348 5.13 -15.10 18.63
CA GLU A 348 4.61 -16.48 18.64
C GLU A 348 3.64 -16.74 17.49
N GLY A 349 3.33 -15.72 16.68
CA GLY A 349 2.38 -15.81 15.57
C GLY A 349 0.91 -15.65 15.99
N GLU A 350 0.66 -15.16 17.21
CA GLU A 350 -0.68 -15.00 17.76
C GLU A 350 -1.16 -13.55 17.64
N PHE A 351 -2.45 -13.35 17.36
CA PHE A 351 -3.07 -12.03 17.38
C PHE A 351 -3.27 -11.56 18.81
N VAL A 352 -2.62 -10.47 19.19
CA VAL A 352 -2.70 -9.87 20.52
C VAL A 352 -2.99 -8.38 20.44
N LEU A 353 -3.44 -7.79 21.54
CA LEU A 353 -3.69 -6.36 21.62
C LEU A 353 -2.39 -5.60 21.37
N ASN A 354 -2.44 -4.57 20.51
CA ASN A 354 -1.33 -3.65 20.29
C ASN A 354 -1.59 -2.39 21.13
N GLU A 355 -0.95 -2.27 22.29
CA GLU A 355 -1.15 -1.19 23.28
C GLU A 355 -0.62 0.18 22.84
#